data_AF-A0A7S3DVF2-F1
#
_entry.id   AF-A0A7S3DVF2-F1
#
_cell.length_a   1.000
_cell.length_b   1.000
_cell.length_c   1.000
_cell.angle_alpha   90.00
_cell.angle_beta   90.00
_cell.angle_gamma   90.00
#
_symmetry.space_group_name_H-M   'P 1'
#
loop_
_entity.id
_entity.type
_entity.pdbx_description
1 polymer ?
#
loop_
_entity_poly.entity_id
_entity_poly.type
_entity_poly.pdbx_seq_one_letter_code
_entity_poly.pdbx_strand_id
1 'polypeptide(L)'
;QTMSLWVQTTAPSVQVQLTLMDDVTCLQDNNMDYTQCLQSESLNQVLVLDQELTTDASVFPPHEEYGDWKELVVNLEDYTMEQLNLQRLRAWQIHVTGASTATPVYIDQLSCTDTDSGILFGNAWYSGVDFATAQAEGVWNVNPFNSAISAAGTQLEYQAQDNQRDLQSINITYTVEMVEWFGGFIDVQHMAPAHAYFNISQATHLLLGYDVSTPADIANRATVRVLLQDFYDCNDNGEVDVAGVPLVDCNSPIEHERFYSFHNFLDESLQDGVTLLQLTASRDSAQPFWLTGWSGQLQNLQFDLDHIKGYSLEVNGGQQLGFGGTVSGVFSMDALQAVQVMQVEVPPQERVCVQEEGLYLFEWAPHFTRIEFLANDCCNLCHDDPKCLLYLENGRDCFLANGGEAGYEVDEAAFF
;
A
#
# COMPACT_ATOMS: atom_id res chain seq x y z
N GLN A 1 7.56 11.97 -8.73
CA GLN A 1 7.07 11.99 -7.35
C GLN A 1 7.23 13.39 -6.81
N THR A 2 6.19 13.97 -6.23
CA THR A 2 6.23 15.31 -5.61
C THR A 2 6.02 15.19 -4.12
N MET A 3 6.63 16.07 -3.34
CA MET A 3 6.34 16.25 -1.91
C MET A 3 5.74 17.62 -1.70
N SER A 4 4.64 17.71 -0.95
CA SER A 4 4.04 18.96 -0.54
C SER A 4 4.20 19.21 0.96
N LEU A 5 4.37 20.49 1.29
CA LEU A 5 4.40 21.01 2.64
C LEU A 5 3.50 22.24 2.71
N TRP A 6 2.49 22.22 3.57
CA TRP A 6 1.61 23.39 3.75
C TRP A 6 2.17 24.31 4.82
N VAL A 7 2.24 25.60 4.52
CA VAL A 7 2.77 26.62 5.44
C VAL A 7 1.87 27.85 5.46
N GLN A 8 1.60 28.36 6.66
CA GLN A 8 0.91 29.64 6.85
C GLN A 8 1.74 30.53 7.77
N THR A 9 1.92 31.80 7.41
CA THR A 9 2.58 32.77 8.28
C THR A 9 2.05 34.19 8.07
N THR A 10 2.11 34.99 9.13
CA THR A 10 1.83 36.44 9.09
C THR A 10 3.11 37.27 9.01
N ALA A 11 4.28 36.63 9.00
CA ALA A 11 5.56 37.31 8.87
C ALA A 11 5.77 37.82 7.45
N PRO A 12 6.33 39.03 7.26
CA PRO A 12 6.45 39.64 5.95
C PRO A 12 7.33 38.84 4.98
N SER A 13 8.38 38.19 5.52
CA SER A 13 9.24 37.22 4.84
C SER A 13 9.67 36.15 5.84
N VAL A 14 9.59 34.87 5.42
CA VAL A 14 10.07 33.70 6.14
C VAL A 14 10.70 32.76 5.13
N GLN A 15 11.88 32.24 5.42
CA GLN A 15 12.48 31.18 4.61
C GLN A 15 12.21 29.84 5.26
N VAL A 16 11.67 28.90 4.48
CA VAL A 16 11.37 27.54 4.88
C VAL A 16 12.28 26.60 4.09
N GLN A 17 13.05 25.80 4.82
CA GLN A 17 13.92 24.78 4.27
C GLN A 17 13.42 23.41 4.71
N LEU A 18 13.22 22.50 3.75
CA LEU A 18 12.93 21.09 4.00
C LEU A 18 14.16 20.27 3.64
N THR A 19 14.67 19.55 4.63
CA THR A 19 15.74 18.57 4.47
C THR A 19 15.16 17.19 4.65
N LEU A 20 15.36 16.31 3.67
CA LEU A 20 15.08 14.89 3.79
C LEU A 20 16.35 14.13 4.14
N MET A 21 16.20 13.11 4.98
CA MET A 21 17.34 12.32 5.47
C MET A 21 17.09 10.83 5.22
N ASP A 22 18.02 10.19 4.50
CA ASP A 22 18.05 8.75 4.32
C ASP A 22 19.33 8.14 4.91
N ASP A 23 19.41 6.81 4.93
CA ASP A 23 20.56 6.07 5.43
C ASP A 23 21.38 5.36 4.34
N VAL A 24 21.19 5.72 3.06
CA VAL A 24 21.79 5.00 1.92
C VAL A 24 23.30 5.10 1.96
N THR A 25 23.82 6.33 2.07
CA THR A 25 25.27 6.59 2.12
C THR A 25 25.88 5.93 3.35
N CYS A 26 25.20 6.01 4.50
CA CYS A 26 25.67 5.35 5.72
C CYS A 26 25.79 3.83 5.55
N LEU A 27 24.79 3.20 4.95
CA LEU A 27 24.81 1.76 4.75
C LEU A 27 25.87 1.32 3.75
N GLN A 28 26.06 2.09 2.67
CA GLN A 28 27.15 1.84 1.73
C GLN A 28 28.51 1.92 2.43
N ASP A 29 28.71 2.94 3.27
CA ASP A 29 29.95 3.14 4.02
C ASP A 29 30.19 2.08 5.09
N ASN A 30 29.13 1.51 5.66
CA ASN A 30 29.20 0.52 6.73
C ASN A 30 28.91 -0.92 6.26
N ASN A 31 29.08 -1.20 4.96
CA ASN A 31 28.90 -2.55 4.39
C ASN A 31 27.56 -3.18 4.77
N MET A 32 26.49 -2.37 4.71
CA MET A 32 25.11 -2.70 5.06
C MET A 32 24.88 -3.04 6.55
N ASP A 33 25.78 -2.63 7.46
CA ASP A 33 25.55 -2.72 8.91
C ASP A 33 24.67 -1.57 9.41
N TYR A 34 23.38 -1.87 9.55
CA TYR A 34 22.34 -0.95 10.02
C TYR A 34 22.58 -0.39 11.42
N THR A 35 23.27 -1.13 12.30
CA THR A 35 23.43 -0.71 13.70
C THR A 35 24.28 0.55 13.84
N GLN A 36 25.14 0.83 12.84
CA GLN A 36 25.97 2.03 12.77
C GLN A 36 25.22 3.26 12.22
N CYS A 37 24.03 3.07 11.65
CA CYS A 37 23.26 4.09 10.93
C CYS A 37 22.02 4.60 11.68
N LEU A 38 21.90 4.26 12.98
CA LEU A 38 20.76 4.66 13.82
C LEU A 38 20.87 6.09 14.39
N GLN A 39 22.02 6.76 14.21
CA GLN A 39 22.24 8.11 14.74
C GLN A 39 21.94 9.15 13.65
N SER A 40 21.26 10.25 14.00
CA SER A 40 20.91 11.30 13.03
C SER A 40 22.11 11.96 12.34
N GLU A 41 23.28 11.93 12.99
CA GLU A 41 24.54 12.46 12.46
C GLU A 41 25.14 11.59 11.34
N SER A 42 24.75 10.33 11.23
CA SER A 42 25.22 9.43 10.17
C SER A 42 24.29 9.38 8.96
N LEU A 43 23.13 10.07 8.99
CA LEU A 43 22.21 10.13 7.86
C LEU A 43 22.72 11.06 6.76
N ASN A 44 22.47 10.67 5.51
CA ASN A 44 22.69 11.55 4.36
C ASN A 44 21.60 12.63 4.38
N GLN A 45 22.01 13.89 4.36
CA GLN A 45 21.10 15.04 4.43
C GLN A 45 20.97 15.69 3.06
N VAL A 46 19.77 15.68 2.52
CA VAL A 46 19.46 16.27 1.21
C VAL A 46 18.50 17.42 1.42
N LEU A 47 18.96 18.63 1.12
CA LEU A 47 18.09 19.79 1.05
C LEU A 47 17.20 19.66 -0.19
N VAL A 48 15.91 19.48 0.03
CA VAL A 48 14.95 19.26 -1.05
C VAL A 48 14.06 20.46 -1.34
N LEU A 49 13.91 21.37 -0.37
CA LEU A 49 13.20 22.63 -0.54
C LEU A 49 13.96 23.73 0.15
N ASP A 50 14.10 24.88 -0.52
CA ASP A 50 14.53 26.13 0.10
C ASP A 50 13.74 27.28 -0.52
N GLN A 51 12.72 27.75 0.19
CA GLN A 51 11.76 28.71 -0.35
C GLN A 51 11.53 29.89 0.59
N GLU A 52 11.64 31.11 0.05
CA GLU A 52 11.24 32.33 0.74
C GLU A 52 9.74 32.58 0.53
N LEU A 53 8.99 32.50 1.63
CA LEU A 53 7.58 32.85 1.72
C LEU A 53 7.44 34.35 1.98
N THR A 54 6.75 35.05 1.09
CA THR A 54 6.43 36.48 1.27
C THR A 54 4.93 36.67 1.42
N THR A 55 4.47 37.63 2.23
CA THR A 55 3.03 37.93 2.39
C THR A 55 2.40 38.63 1.19
N ASP A 56 3.14 38.79 0.09
CA ASP A 56 2.61 39.36 -1.13
C ASP A 56 1.68 38.35 -1.83
N ALA A 57 0.37 38.61 -1.74
CA ALA A 57 -0.69 37.80 -2.33
C ALA A 57 -0.59 37.72 -3.87
N SER A 58 0.26 38.52 -4.52
CA SER A 58 0.52 38.41 -5.97
C SER A 58 1.41 37.23 -6.37
N VAL A 59 2.14 36.64 -5.42
CA VAL A 59 3.07 35.53 -5.68
C VAL A 59 2.43 34.16 -5.44
N PHE A 60 1.44 34.08 -4.55
CA PHE A 60 0.68 32.86 -4.25
C PHE A 60 -0.80 33.24 -4.03
N PRO A 61 -1.70 33.00 -5.00
CA PRO A 61 -3.11 33.25 -4.79
C PRO A 61 -3.62 32.34 -3.66
N PRO A 62 -4.47 32.86 -2.74
CA PRO A 62 -5.05 32.06 -1.67
C PRO A 62 -5.86 30.90 -2.27
N HIS A 63 -5.71 29.70 -1.69
CA HIS A 63 -6.51 28.56 -2.10
C HIS A 63 -7.96 28.81 -1.65
N GLU A 64 -8.94 28.67 -2.56
CA GLU A 64 -10.35 29.00 -2.25
C GLU A 64 -10.90 28.21 -1.05
N GLU A 65 -10.34 27.04 -0.79
CA GLU A 65 -10.75 26.10 0.27
C GLU A 65 -9.89 26.19 1.55
N TYR A 66 -8.61 26.58 1.44
CA TYR A 66 -7.66 26.59 2.57
C TYR A 66 -7.21 28.00 2.98
N GLY A 67 -7.82 29.07 2.47
CA GLY A 67 -7.53 30.44 2.92
C GLY A 67 -6.08 30.90 2.66
N ASP A 68 -5.39 31.37 3.69
CA ASP A 68 -4.03 31.95 3.60
C ASP A 68 -2.90 30.91 3.63
N TRP A 69 -3.24 29.61 3.61
CA TRP A 69 -2.26 28.53 3.53
C TRP A 69 -1.59 28.47 2.17
N LYS A 70 -0.30 28.15 2.17
CA LYS A 70 0.53 28.01 0.97
C LYS A 70 1.11 26.61 0.89
N GLU A 71 0.88 25.94 -0.23
CA GLU A 71 1.51 24.66 -0.52
C GLU A 71 2.89 24.88 -1.14
N LEU A 72 3.91 24.26 -0.57
CA LEU A 72 5.26 24.20 -1.12
C LEU A 72 5.47 22.82 -1.71
N VAL A 73 5.58 22.75 -3.02
CA VAL A 73 5.73 21.49 -3.75
C VAL A 73 7.16 21.34 -4.24
N VAL A 74 7.78 20.21 -3.91
CA VAL A 74 9.08 19.78 -4.42
C VAL A 74 8.86 18.65 -5.40
N ASN A 75 9.47 18.71 -6.59
CA ASN A 75 9.58 17.53 -7.44
C ASN A 75 10.79 16.69 -7.02
N LEU A 76 10.53 15.50 -6.49
CA LEU A 76 11.57 14.58 -6.05
C LEU A 76 12.22 13.81 -7.22
N GLU A 77 11.65 13.88 -8.43
CA GLU A 77 12.27 13.30 -9.64
C GLU A 77 13.59 13.96 -10.01
N ASP A 78 13.84 15.17 -9.51
CA ASP A 78 15.09 15.88 -9.72
C ASP A 78 16.25 15.28 -8.91
N TYR A 79 15.98 14.32 -8.00
CA TYR A 79 16.98 13.66 -7.15
C TYR A 79 17.18 12.21 -7.58
N THR A 80 18.44 11.79 -7.76
CA THR A 80 18.74 10.38 -8.07
C THR A 80 18.64 9.50 -6.82
N MET A 81 18.43 8.19 -6.99
CA MET A 81 18.43 7.21 -5.89
C MET A 81 19.74 7.16 -5.09
N GLU A 82 20.85 7.61 -5.69
CA GLU A 82 22.15 7.75 -5.02
C GLU A 82 22.22 9.01 -4.14
N GLN A 83 21.43 10.04 -4.48
CA GLN A 83 21.35 11.29 -3.74
C GLN A 83 20.31 11.21 -2.64
N LEU A 84 19.13 10.68 -2.94
CA LEU A 84 18.01 10.55 -2.03
C LEU A 84 17.21 9.28 -2.37
N ASN A 85 17.21 8.30 -1.48
CA ASN A 85 16.36 7.12 -1.61
C ASN A 85 15.08 7.31 -0.80
N LEU A 86 14.00 7.61 -1.52
CA LEU A 86 12.68 7.85 -0.95
C LEU A 86 12.09 6.63 -0.23
N GLN A 87 12.54 5.42 -0.56
CA GLN A 87 12.14 4.19 0.11
C GLN A 87 12.84 4.00 1.46
N ARG A 88 13.91 4.77 1.71
CA ARG A 88 14.77 4.67 2.89
C ARG A 88 14.80 5.97 3.71
N LEU A 89 13.81 6.83 3.53
CA LEU A 89 13.65 8.02 4.35
C LEU A 89 13.54 7.63 5.82
N ARG A 90 14.39 8.26 6.65
CA ARG A 90 14.46 8.03 8.10
C ARG A 90 13.95 9.19 8.91
N ALA A 91 14.18 10.38 8.38
CA ALA A 91 13.80 11.61 9.03
C ALA A 91 13.60 12.70 7.99
N TRP A 92 12.96 13.76 8.45
CA TRP A 92 12.88 15.02 7.75
C TRP A 92 13.07 16.13 8.78
N GLN A 93 13.57 17.26 8.31
CA GLN A 93 13.78 18.44 9.14
C GLN A 93 13.24 19.65 8.40
N ILE A 94 12.48 20.46 9.11
CA ILE A 94 12.07 21.78 8.63
C ILE A 94 12.85 22.83 9.40
N HIS A 95 13.60 23.63 8.68
CA HIS A 95 14.30 24.78 9.22
C HIS A 95 13.60 26.06 8.76
N VAL A 96 13.24 26.90 9.73
CA VAL A 96 12.52 28.15 9.49
C VAL A 96 13.41 29.32 9.91
N THR A 97 13.73 30.21 8.98
CA THR A 97 14.53 31.41 9.24
C THR A 97 13.79 32.68 8.81
N GLY A 98 14.25 33.85 9.28
CA GLY A 98 13.63 35.14 8.97
C GLY A 98 12.38 35.48 9.79
N ALA A 99 11.77 34.51 10.48
CA ALA A 99 10.70 34.78 11.45
C ALA A 99 11.25 35.53 12.68
N SER A 100 10.65 36.69 13.00
CA SER A 100 10.88 37.31 14.31
C SER A 100 10.26 36.44 15.41
N THR A 101 10.84 36.42 16.61
CA THR A 101 10.36 35.58 17.75
C THR A 101 8.90 35.81 18.15
N ALA A 102 8.25 36.85 17.62
CA ALA A 102 6.86 37.20 17.91
C ALA A 102 5.87 36.78 16.82
N THR A 103 6.32 36.17 15.70
CA THR A 103 5.43 35.83 14.58
C THR A 103 5.31 34.31 14.42
N PRO A 104 4.09 33.75 14.53
CA PRO A 104 3.91 32.32 14.34
C PRO A 104 4.12 31.93 12.87
N VAL A 105 4.74 30.77 12.69
CA VAL A 105 4.79 30.04 11.42
C VAL A 105 4.10 28.73 11.70
N TYR A 106 2.98 28.50 11.01
CA TYR A 106 2.23 27.26 11.08
C TYR A 106 2.68 26.39 9.92
N ILE A 107 2.94 25.13 10.22
CA ILE A 107 3.33 24.11 9.26
C ILE A 107 2.29 23.01 9.41
N ASP A 108 1.76 22.55 8.29
CA ASP A 108 0.83 21.43 8.24
C ASP A 108 1.24 20.49 7.09
N GLN A 109 0.86 19.22 7.24
CA GLN A 109 1.01 18.14 6.27
C GLN A 109 2.29 18.16 5.43
N LEU A 110 3.25 17.30 5.80
CA LEU A 110 4.26 16.84 4.86
C LEU A 110 3.73 15.58 4.17
N SER A 111 3.36 15.69 2.91
CA SER A 111 2.79 14.57 2.14
C SER A 111 3.51 14.41 0.81
N CYS A 112 3.43 13.24 0.18
CA CYS A 112 3.81 13.15 -1.23
C CYS A 112 2.57 13.09 -2.10
N THR A 113 2.59 13.88 -3.15
CA THR A 113 1.44 14.28 -3.94
C THR A 113 1.68 13.94 -5.41
N ASP A 114 2.13 12.73 -5.71
CA ASP A 114 2.08 12.29 -7.11
C ASP A 114 0.63 12.09 -7.57
N THR A 115 0.40 12.42 -8.83
CA THR A 115 -0.93 12.44 -9.47
C THR A 115 -1.55 11.06 -9.66
N ASP A 116 -0.81 9.97 -9.37
CA ASP A 116 -1.20 8.62 -9.79
C ASP A 116 -1.45 7.63 -8.64
N SER A 117 -1.18 7.99 -7.38
CA SER A 117 -1.66 7.25 -6.19
C SER A 117 -0.94 7.79 -4.96
N GLY A 118 -1.69 8.19 -3.93
CA GLY A 118 -1.13 8.41 -2.61
C GLY A 118 -0.53 7.11 -2.09
N ILE A 119 0.76 6.90 -2.34
CA ILE A 119 1.48 5.77 -1.77
C ILE A 119 1.41 5.96 -0.25
N LEU A 120 0.71 5.05 0.45
CA LEU A 120 1.04 4.73 1.84
C LEU A 120 2.52 4.36 1.82
N PHE A 121 3.42 5.33 2.04
CA PHE A 121 4.84 5.22 1.69
C PHE A 121 5.40 3.86 2.05
N GLY A 122 5.74 3.09 1.01
CA GLY A 122 6.88 2.19 0.77
C GLY A 122 7.48 1.33 1.88
N ASN A 123 6.93 1.40 3.08
CA ASN A 123 7.43 0.83 4.32
C ASN A 123 6.37 1.01 5.42
N ALA A 124 5.08 0.87 5.07
CA ALA A 124 4.03 0.58 6.06
C ALA A 124 4.49 -0.52 7.04
N TRP A 125 5.32 -1.44 6.55
CA TRP A 125 5.94 -2.56 7.24
C TRP A 125 7.38 -2.34 7.75
N TYR A 126 7.96 -1.13 7.76
CA TYR A 126 9.33 -0.91 8.26
C TYR A 126 9.45 0.30 9.18
N SER A 127 10.09 0.08 10.32
CA SER A 127 10.39 1.10 11.31
C SER A 127 11.89 1.45 11.42
N GLY A 128 12.77 0.81 10.64
CA GLY A 128 14.23 0.98 10.79
C GLY A 128 14.86 0.22 11.96
N VAL A 129 14.05 -0.41 12.80
CA VAL A 129 14.43 -1.18 13.99
C VAL A 129 13.77 -2.57 13.94
N ASP A 130 14.11 -3.47 14.84
CA ASP A 130 13.40 -4.75 14.96
C ASP A 130 11.94 -4.54 15.41
N PHE A 131 11.07 -5.52 15.13
CA PHE A 131 9.63 -5.40 15.39
C PHE A 131 9.31 -5.18 16.88
N ALA A 132 10.05 -5.80 17.80
CA ALA A 132 9.80 -5.64 19.23
C ALA A 132 10.14 -4.21 19.69
N THR A 133 11.22 -3.62 19.17
CA THR A 133 11.54 -2.21 19.38
C THR A 133 10.46 -1.30 18.78
N ALA A 134 10.03 -1.55 17.54
CA ALA A 134 8.96 -0.79 16.89
C ALA A 134 7.65 -0.81 17.69
N GLN A 135 7.29 -1.97 18.23
CA GLN A 135 6.14 -2.14 19.10
C GLN A 135 6.30 -1.37 20.42
N ALA A 136 7.48 -1.41 21.04
CA ALA A 136 7.76 -0.68 22.27
C ALA A 136 7.71 0.85 22.08
N GLU A 137 8.02 1.33 20.88
CA GLU A 137 7.90 2.73 20.46
C GLU A 137 6.47 3.13 20.06
N GLY A 138 5.53 2.19 20.04
CA GLY A 138 4.13 2.44 19.70
C GLY A 138 3.85 2.57 18.20
N VAL A 139 4.79 2.17 17.33
CA VAL A 139 4.58 2.11 15.87
C VAL A 139 3.55 1.04 15.53
N TRP A 140 3.66 -0.12 16.20
CA TRP A 140 2.75 -1.25 16.07
C TRP A 140 2.05 -1.54 17.39
N ASN A 141 0.74 -1.76 17.32
CA ASN A 141 -0.05 -2.29 18.41
C ASN A 141 -0.48 -3.72 18.07
N VAL A 142 -0.18 -4.67 18.96
CA VAL A 142 -0.58 -6.08 18.81
C VAL A 142 -1.51 -6.43 19.95
N ASN A 143 -2.76 -6.70 19.63
CA ASN A 143 -3.85 -6.87 20.59
C ASN A 143 -4.53 -8.23 20.39
N PRO A 144 -4.10 -9.28 21.12
CA PRO A 144 -4.82 -10.54 21.22
C PRO A 144 -6.09 -10.33 22.04
N PHE A 145 -7.26 -10.48 21.43
CA PHE A 145 -8.54 -10.17 22.07
C PHE A 145 -8.85 -11.16 23.19
N ASN A 146 -8.79 -10.69 24.44
CA ASN A 146 -9.20 -11.40 25.66
C ASN A 146 -8.67 -12.84 25.82
N SER A 147 -7.54 -13.19 25.19
CA SER A 147 -6.97 -14.54 25.22
C SER A 147 -5.49 -14.53 25.56
N ALA A 148 -5.15 -15.16 26.68
CA ALA A 148 -3.76 -15.43 27.06
C ALA A 148 -3.11 -16.47 26.14
N ILE A 149 -3.91 -17.40 25.59
CA ILE A 149 -3.42 -18.41 24.64
C ILE A 149 -2.99 -17.74 23.34
N SER A 150 -3.84 -16.84 22.82
CA SER A 150 -3.48 -16.05 21.64
C SER A 150 -2.29 -15.15 21.88
N ALA A 151 -2.19 -14.50 23.04
CA ALA A 151 -1.03 -13.68 23.38
C ALA A 151 0.28 -14.49 23.40
N ALA A 152 0.25 -15.71 23.95
CA ALA A 152 1.44 -16.56 24.02
C ALA A 152 1.79 -17.23 22.67
N GLY A 153 0.78 -17.52 21.84
CA GLY A 153 0.91 -18.20 20.57
C GLY A 153 1.03 -17.28 19.35
N THR A 154 1.17 -15.96 19.57
CA THR A 154 1.36 -14.97 18.52
C THR A 154 2.78 -14.41 18.56
N GLN A 155 3.46 -14.43 17.43
CA GLN A 155 4.80 -13.87 17.26
C GLN A 155 4.83 -13.11 15.93
N LEU A 156 5.42 -11.91 15.97
CA LEU A 156 5.60 -11.05 14.81
C LEU A 156 7.07 -10.68 14.71
N GLU A 157 7.60 -10.76 13.50
CA GLU A 157 8.98 -10.38 13.20
C GLU A 157 9.02 -9.74 11.81
N TYR A 158 9.90 -8.75 11.64
CA TYR A 158 10.26 -8.31 10.29
C TYR A 158 11.08 -9.41 9.64
N GLN A 159 10.68 -9.82 8.44
CA GLN A 159 11.49 -10.74 7.66
C GLN A 159 12.69 -9.97 7.10
N ALA A 160 13.90 -10.47 7.38
CA ALA A 160 15.10 -9.89 6.81
C ALA A 160 15.01 -9.91 5.28
N GLN A 161 15.36 -8.78 4.67
CA GLN A 161 15.37 -8.59 3.23
C GLN A 161 16.20 -9.70 2.57
N ASP A 162 15.55 -10.63 1.86
CA ASP A 162 16.26 -11.46 0.89
C ASP A 162 16.63 -10.53 -0.27
N ASN A 163 17.84 -10.65 -0.81
CA ASN A 163 18.47 -9.73 -1.76
C ASN A 163 17.73 -9.58 -3.11
N GLN A 164 16.48 -10.04 -3.21
CA GLN A 164 15.62 -9.99 -4.40
C GLN A 164 14.29 -9.26 -4.20
N ARG A 165 13.86 -8.96 -2.96
CA ARG A 165 12.66 -8.15 -2.72
C ARG A 165 13.05 -6.90 -1.95
N ASP A 166 12.88 -5.74 -2.58
CA ASP A 166 13.12 -4.44 -1.95
C ASP A 166 12.02 -4.03 -0.94
N LEU A 167 11.09 -4.94 -0.62
CA LEU A 167 9.98 -4.71 0.29
C LEU A 167 10.19 -5.53 1.56
N GLN A 168 10.08 -4.87 2.72
CA GLN A 168 10.04 -5.57 4.00
C GLN A 168 8.66 -6.14 4.25
N SER A 169 8.64 -7.37 4.75
CA SER A 169 7.44 -8.07 5.13
C SER A 169 7.38 -8.26 6.65
N ILE A 170 6.17 -8.35 7.20
CA ILE A 170 5.96 -8.85 8.55
C ILE A 170 5.61 -10.32 8.44
N ASN A 171 6.41 -11.19 9.06
CA ASN A 171 6.05 -12.57 9.29
C ASN A 171 5.20 -12.67 10.57
N ILE A 172 4.03 -13.29 10.45
CA ILE A 172 3.05 -13.46 11.51
C ILE A 172 2.84 -14.95 11.76
N THR A 173 3.37 -15.42 12.89
CA THR A 173 2.95 -16.69 13.48
C THR A 173 1.79 -16.42 14.41
N TYR A 174 0.63 -17.01 14.14
CA TYR A 174 -0.59 -16.73 14.91
C TYR A 174 -1.15 -17.96 15.59
N THR A 175 -1.83 -17.74 16.71
CA THR A 175 -2.74 -18.68 17.36
C THR A 175 -3.96 -17.91 17.84
N VAL A 176 -5.14 -18.20 17.31
CA VAL A 176 -6.38 -17.53 17.70
C VAL A 176 -7.26 -18.47 18.50
N GLU A 177 -7.55 -18.10 19.76
CA GLU A 177 -8.50 -18.80 20.61
C GLU A 177 -9.90 -18.18 20.45
N MET A 178 -10.92 -19.02 20.30
CA MET A 178 -12.31 -18.58 20.37
C MET A 178 -12.72 -18.31 21.82
N VAL A 179 -12.76 -17.03 22.19
CA VAL A 179 -13.14 -16.56 23.54
C VAL A 179 -14.54 -15.97 23.61
N GLU A 180 -15.12 -15.57 22.48
CA GLU A 180 -16.48 -15.04 22.39
C GLU A 180 -17.33 -15.82 21.37
N TRP A 181 -18.65 -15.61 21.41
CA TRP A 181 -19.57 -16.25 20.46
C TRP A 181 -19.34 -15.81 19.01
N PHE A 182 -18.74 -14.64 18.80
CA PHE A 182 -18.33 -14.13 17.49
C PHE A 182 -16.89 -14.52 17.10
N GLY A 183 -16.20 -15.31 17.93
CA GLY A 183 -14.83 -15.76 17.71
C GLY A 183 -13.84 -15.15 18.70
N GLY A 184 -12.56 -15.26 18.38
CA GLY A 184 -11.50 -14.40 18.93
C GLY A 184 -10.66 -13.86 17.78
N PHE A 185 -9.75 -12.93 18.08
CA PHE A 185 -8.87 -12.39 17.06
C PHE A 185 -7.55 -11.88 17.63
N ILE A 186 -6.57 -11.71 16.74
CA ILE A 186 -5.36 -10.93 16.97
C ILE A 186 -5.47 -9.72 16.06
N ASP A 187 -5.43 -8.52 16.63
CA ASP A 187 -5.40 -7.26 15.89
C ASP A 187 -3.96 -6.73 15.85
N VAL A 188 -3.41 -6.58 14.65
CA VAL A 188 -2.10 -6.00 14.38
C VAL A 188 -2.33 -4.65 13.69
N GLN A 189 -2.05 -3.57 14.41
CA GLN A 189 -2.48 -2.24 14.04
C GLN A 189 -1.30 -1.30 13.87
N HIS A 190 -1.37 -0.47 12.83
CA HIS A 190 -0.49 0.66 12.60
C HIS A 190 -1.29 1.95 12.57
N MET A 191 -0.81 2.96 13.30
CA MET A 191 -1.44 4.28 13.39
C MET A 191 -0.49 5.35 12.88
N ALA A 192 -1.02 6.30 12.12
CA ALA A 192 -0.29 7.52 11.86
C ALA A 192 -0.02 8.24 13.20
N PRO A 193 1.20 8.77 13.44
CA PRO A 193 1.56 9.35 14.71
C PRO A 193 0.80 10.66 15.00
N ALA A 194 0.55 10.95 16.27
CA ALA A 194 -0.02 12.21 16.75
C ALA A 194 -1.33 12.63 16.02
N HIS A 195 -1.34 13.76 15.31
CA HIS A 195 -2.52 14.21 14.53
C HIS A 195 -2.38 13.92 13.03
N ALA A 196 -1.34 13.22 12.60
CA ALA A 196 -1.16 12.86 11.20
C ALA A 196 -2.20 11.82 10.76
N TYR A 197 -2.47 11.78 9.45
CA TYR A 197 -3.34 10.81 8.79
C TYR A 197 -2.82 10.54 7.37
N PHE A 198 -3.34 9.50 6.75
CA PHE A 198 -3.08 9.11 5.38
C PHE A 198 -4.19 9.66 4.48
N ASN A 199 -3.81 10.53 3.54
CA ASN A 199 -4.71 10.93 2.47
C ASN A 199 -4.54 9.98 1.28
N ILE A 200 -5.49 9.07 1.12
CA ILE A 200 -5.56 8.09 0.03
C ILE A 200 -6.77 8.34 -0.88
N SER A 201 -7.30 9.57 -0.90
CA SER A 201 -8.49 9.96 -1.68
C SER A 201 -8.36 9.77 -3.20
N GLN A 202 -7.13 9.76 -3.73
CA GLN A 202 -6.86 9.51 -5.15
C GLN A 202 -6.78 8.01 -5.49
N ALA A 203 -6.64 7.16 -4.49
CA ALA A 203 -6.58 5.72 -4.70
C ALA A 203 -7.98 5.15 -4.95
N THR A 204 -8.03 4.10 -5.77
CA THR A 204 -9.27 3.35 -6.04
C THR A 204 -9.26 1.99 -5.37
N HIS A 205 -8.06 1.49 -5.03
CA HIS A 205 -7.85 0.18 -4.44
C HIS A 205 -6.74 0.22 -3.39
N LEU A 206 -6.77 -0.74 -2.49
CA LEU A 206 -5.68 -1.11 -1.59
C LEU A 206 -5.11 -2.44 -2.07
N LEU A 207 -3.82 -2.46 -2.42
CA LEU A 207 -3.06 -3.66 -2.74
C LEU A 207 -2.42 -4.19 -1.46
N LEU A 208 -2.51 -5.50 -1.24
CA LEU A 208 -1.83 -6.20 -0.16
C LEU A 208 -1.20 -7.48 -0.72
N GLY A 209 0.11 -7.61 -0.59
CA GLY A 209 0.84 -8.84 -0.88
C GLY A 209 0.95 -9.73 0.35
N TYR A 210 0.96 -11.05 0.14
CA TYR A 210 1.02 -12.03 1.22
C TYR A 210 1.62 -13.37 0.79
N ASP A 211 2.31 -14.06 1.71
CA ASP A 211 2.76 -15.44 1.55
C ASP A 211 2.24 -16.30 2.71
N VAL A 212 1.60 -17.43 2.41
CA VAL A 212 1.16 -18.39 3.42
C VAL A 212 2.15 -19.55 3.49
N SER A 213 3.07 -19.47 4.45
CA SER A 213 4.13 -20.47 4.65
C SER A 213 3.61 -21.71 5.39
N THR A 214 2.72 -21.53 6.37
CA THR A 214 2.03 -22.63 7.07
C THR A 214 0.53 -22.33 7.08
N PRO A 215 -0.28 -23.09 6.32
CA PRO A 215 -1.73 -22.93 6.31
C PRO A 215 -2.34 -23.09 7.70
N ALA A 216 -3.55 -22.58 7.86
CA ALA A 216 -4.36 -22.80 9.06
C ALA A 216 -4.44 -24.30 9.38
N ASP A 217 -4.11 -24.69 10.61
CA ASP A 217 -4.13 -26.08 11.07
C ASP A 217 -5.53 -26.71 11.03
N ILE A 218 -6.57 -25.87 11.01
CA ILE A 218 -7.95 -26.25 10.75
C ILE A 218 -8.49 -25.39 9.59
N ALA A 219 -8.67 -26.02 8.43
CA ALA A 219 -9.18 -25.36 7.23
C ALA A 219 -10.54 -24.68 7.46
N ASN A 220 -10.72 -23.52 6.82
CA ASN A 220 -11.91 -22.66 6.90
C ASN A 220 -12.24 -22.23 8.33
N ARG A 221 -11.22 -22.01 9.17
CA ARG A 221 -11.38 -21.50 10.54
C ARG A 221 -10.60 -20.23 10.84
N ALA A 222 -9.65 -19.84 9.98
CA ALA A 222 -8.95 -18.58 10.08
C ALA A 222 -9.36 -17.66 8.92
N THR A 223 -9.77 -16.44 9.24
CA THR A 223 -10.10 -15.39 8.27
C THR A 223 -9.23 -14.17 8.58
N VAL A 224 -8.67 -13.54 7.55
CA VAL A 224 -8.00 -12.25 7.68
C VAL A 224 -9.01 -11.14 7.44
N ARG A 225 -8.99 -10.10 8.25
CA ARG A 225 -9.73 -8.87 8.01
C ARG A 225 -8.75 -7.73 7.84
N VAL A 226 -8.95 -6.93 6.80
CA VAL A 226 -8.22 -5.68 6.60
C VAL A 226 -9.12 -4.55 7.05
N LEU A 227 -8.62 -3.70 7.93
CA LEU A 227 -9.36 -2.60 8.49
C LEU A 227 -8.73 -1.27 8.09
N LEU A 228 -9.56 -0.33 7.67
CA LEU A 228 -9.19 1.08 7.56
C LEU A 228 -9.88 1.85 8.67
N GLN A 229 -9.09 2.65 9.38
CA GLN A 229 -9.54 3.49 10.48
C GLN A 229 -9.71 4.89 9.96
N ASP A 230 -10.95 5.20 9.66
CA ASP A 230 -11.38 6.49 9.19
C ASP A 230 -11.66 7.41 10.37
N PHE A 231 -11.38 8.69 10.15
CA PHE A 231 -11.37 9.67 11.17
C PHE A 231 -11.80 11.03 10.62
N TYR A 232 -13.04 11.43 10.88
CA TYR A 232 -13.61 12.65 10.27
C TYR A 232 -13.34 13.93 11.08
N ASP A 233 -13.28 13.87 12.42
CA ASP A 233 -13.25 15.09 13.24
C ASP A 233 -12.35 15.00 14.49
N CYS A 234 -11.08 15.43 14.37
CA CYS A 234 -10.13 15.63 15.47
C CYS A 234 -10.15 17.10 15.82
N ASN A 235 -11.33 17.61 16.14
CA ASN A 235 -11.42 18.91 16.77
C ASN A 235 -10.89 18.78 18.20
N ASP A 236 -9.57 18.77 18.35
CA ASP A 236 -8.81 18.90 19.61
C ASP A 236 -8.94 20.33 20.19
N ASN A 237 -10.02 21.04 19.84
CA ASN A 237 -10.33 22.42 20.17
C ASN A 237 -10.64 22.61 21.67
N GLY A 238 -10.33 21.62 22.52
CA GLY A 238 -10.74 21.58 23.91
C GLY A 238 -12.26 21.52 24.09
N GLU A 239 -12.99 21.12 23.04
CA GLU A 239 -14.41 20.81 23.21
C GLU A 239 -14.51 19.62 24.16
N VAL A 240 -15.37 19.77 25.14
CA VAL A 240 -15.68 18.74 26.11
C VAL A 240 -17.10 18.26 25.85
N ASP A 241 -17.36 16.98 26.06
CA ASP A 241 -18.72 16.46 25.98
C ASP A 241 -19.63 17.17 27.01
N VAL A 242 -20.93 16.87 26.99
CA VAL A 242 -21.89 17.44 27.97
C VAL A 242 -21.55 17.14 29.43
N ALA A 243 -20.62 16.23 29.71
CA ALA A 243 -20.10 15.89 31.03
C ALA A 243 -18.73 16.54 31.34
N GLY A 244 -18.17 17.35 30.45
CA GLY A 244 -16.88 18.00 30.66
C GLY A 244 -15.66 17.11 30.36
N VAL A 245 -15.86 16.00 29.64
CA VAL A 245 -14.78 15.10 29.22
C VAL A 245 -14.19 15.61 27.90
N PRO A 246 -12.87 15.84 27.78
CA PRO A 246 -12.23 16.22 26.53
C PRO A 246 -12.68 15.29 25.40
N LEU A 247 -13.24 15.87 24.34
CA LEU A 247 -13.69 15.12 23.18
C LEU A 247 -12.45 14.63 22.42
N VAL A 248 -12.40 13.31 22.26
CA VAL A 248 -11.67 12.54 21.24
C VAL A 248 -10.13 12.57 21.36
N ASP A 249 -9.58 11.53 21.99
CA ASP A 249 -8.17 11.18 21.78
C ASP A 249 -8.01 10.60 20.37
N CYS A 250 -7.52 11.41 19.44
CA CYS A 250 -7.37 11.04 18.03
C CYS A 250 -6.28 9.98 17.79
N ASN A 251 -5.53 9.60 18.82
CA ASN A 251 -4.63 8.44 18.76
C ASN A 251 -5.31 7.16 19.25
N SER A 252 -6.54 7.24 19.76
CA SER A 252 -7.27 6.12 20.31
C SER A 252 -8.12 5.44 19.24
N PRO A 253 -7.81 4.17 18.87
CA PRO A 253 -8.58 3.43 17.87
C PRO A 253 -10.06 3.24 18.19
N ILE A 254 -10.45 3.40 19.46
CA ILE A 254 -11.84 3.30 19.88
C ILE A 254 -12.66 4.49 19.39
N GLU A 255 -12.03 5.59 19.03
CA GLU A 255 -12.70 6.81 18.56
C GLU A 255 -12.90 6.82 17.04
N HIS A 256 -12.33 5.86 16.30
CA HIS A 256 -12.31 5.87 14.83
C HIS A 256 -13.48 5.08 14.22
N GLU A 257 -13.92 5.46 13.03
CA GLU A 257 -14.82 4.62 12.23
C GLU A 257 -14.02 3.49 11.58
N ARG A 258 -14.38 2.24 11.91
CA ARG A 258 -13.63 1.05 11.46
C ARG A 258 -14.36 0.35 10.33
N PHE A 259 -13.76 0.42 9.14
CA PHE A 259 -14.24 -0.20 7.92
C PHE A 259 -13.53 -1.53 7.67
N TYR A 260 -14.29 -2.61 7.52
CA TYR A 260 -13.76 -3.98 7.47
C TYR A 260 -13.87 -4.59 6.07
N SER A 261 -12.79 -5.18 5.58
CA SER A 261 -12.78 -6.12 4.46
C SER A 261 -12.43 -7.53 4.96
N PHE A 262 -12.96 -8.58 4.35
CA PHE A 262 -12.89 -9.96 4.85
C PHE A 262 -12.30 -10.92 3.81
N HIS A 263 -11.30 -11.72 4.21
CA HIS A 263 -10.49 -12.54 3.29
C HIS A 263 -10.20 -13.93 3.84
N ASN A 264 -10.37 -14.94 2.98
CA ASN A 264 -10.11 -16.35 3.31
C ASN A 264 -8.98 -16.89 2.41
N PHE A 265 -7.74 -16.47 2.69
CA PHE A 265 -6.56 -16.95 1.96
C PHE A 265 -5.60 -17.79 2.81
N LEU A 266 -5.93 -18.06 4.09
CA LEU A 266 -5.04 -18.76 5.03
C LEU A 266 -5.11 -20.30 4.96
N ASP A 267 -5.99 -20.86 4.14
CA ASP A 267 -6.27 -22.31 4.12
C ASP A 267 -5.30 -23.13 3.27
N GLU A 268 -4.57 -22.48 2.37
CA GLU A 268 -3.64 -23.14 1.45
C GLU A 268 -2.30 -22.42 1.47
N SER A 269 -1.22 -23.17 1.22
CA SER A 269 0.09 -22.56 1.10
C SER A 269 0.16 -21.86 -0.24
N LEU A 270 0.51 -20.58 -0.20
CA LEU A 270 0.63 -19.75 -1.38
C LEU A 270 1.88 -18.89 -1.23
N GLN A 271 2.65 -18.82 -2.32
CA GLN A 271 3.71 -17.85 -2.46
C GLN A 271 3.23 -16.78 -3.45
N ASP A 272 3.59 -15.54 -3.16
CA ASP A 272 3.33 -14.35 -3.96
C ASP A 272 1.84 -14.08 -4.18
N GLY A 273 1.04 -14.29 -3.13
CA GLY A 273 -0.36 -13.93 -3.12
C GLY A 273 -0.53 -12.42 -3.17
N VAL A 274 -1.49 -11.94 -3.97
CA VAL A 274 -1.85 -10.52 -4.02
C VAL A 274 -3.36 -10.39 -3.91
N THR A 275 -3.82 -9.49 -3.05
CA THR A 275 -5.23 -9.10 -2.98
C THR A 275 -5.37 -7.61 -3.31
N LEU A 276 -6.39 -7.29 -4.09
CA LEU A 276 -6.70 -5.93 -4.52
C LEU A 276 -8.10 -5.59 -4.03
N LEU A 277 -8.17 -4.65 -3.09
CA LEU A 277 -9.37 -4.32 -2.34
C LEU A 277 -9.90 -2.97 -2.83
N GLN A 278 -11.07 -2.98 -3.44
CA GLN A 278 -11.68 -1.73 -3.91
C GLN A 278 -12.00 -0.81 -2.72
N LEU A 279 -11.57 0.45 -2.78
CA LEU A 279 -11.78 1.47 -1.75
C LEU A 279 -13.19 2.08 -1.85
N THR A 280 -14.19 1.22 -1.75
CA THR A 280 -15.60 1.59 -1.64
C THR A 280 -16.17 0.98 -0.38
N ALA A 281 -16.86 1.80 0.40
CA ALA A 281 -17.42 1.34 1.66
C ALA A 281 -18.85 1.82 1.89
N SER A 282 -19.58 1.07 2.71
CA SER A 282 -20.82 1.54 3.30
C SER A 282 -21.19 0.68 4.52
N ARG A 283 -22.40 0.88 5.05
CA ARG A 283 -22.98 0.00 6.09
C ARG A 283 -23.57 -1.31 5.55
N ASP A 284 -23.63 -1.46 4.23
CA ASP A 284 -24.02 -2.71 3.58
C ASP A 284 -22.85 -3.72 3.62
N SER A 285 -23.12 -4.92 4.16
CA SER A 285 -22.16 -6.01 4.27
C SER A 285 -21.72 -6.58 2.92
N ALA A 286 -22.37 -6.21 1.82
CA ALA A 286 -21.97 -6.58 0.47
C ALA A 286 -20.89 -5.67 -0.12
N GLN A 287 -20.56 -4.53 0.52
CA GLN A 287 -19.47 -3.68 0.06
C GLN A 287 -18.10 -4.29 0.37
N PRO A 288 -17.07 -3.99 -0.44
CA PRO A 288 -15.69 -4.40 -0.17
C PRO A 288 -15.22 -4.03 1.24
N PHE A 289 -15.51 -2.80 1.66
CA PHE A 289 -15.33 -2.34 3.04
C PHE A 289 -16.69 -2.11 3.71
N TRP A 290 -16.90 -2.76 4.85
CA TRP A 290 -18.14 -2.74 5.60
C TRP A 290 -17.97 -2.02 6.95
N LEU A 291 -18.75 -0.97 7.18
CA LEU A 291 -18.88 -0.30 8.48
C LEU A 291 -19.79 -1.11 9.40
N THR A 292 -19.18 -2.02 10.16
CA THR A 292 -19.89 -2.98 11.02
C THR A 292 -20.50 -2.33 12.27
N GLY A 293 -19.83 -1.31 12.80
CA GLY A 293 -20.10 -0.76 14.13
C GLY A 293 -19.78 -1.71 15.29
N TRP A 294 -18.94 -2.75 15.06
CA TRP A 294 -18.53 -3.69 16.11
C TRP A 294 -17.48 -3.12 17.06
N SER A 295 -16.63 -2.23 16.55
CA SER A 295 -15.62 -1.52 17.32
C SER A 295 -15.42 -0.12 16.73
N GLY A 296 -14.74 0.74 17.49
CA GLY A 296 -14.64 2.15 17.15
C GLY A 296 -15.89 2.95 17.55
N GLN A 297 -15.94 4.20 17.11
CA GLN A 297 -17.11 5.06 17.24
C GLN A 297 -17.72 5.29 15.86
N LEU A 298 -19.05 5.38 15.81
CA LEU A 298 -19.76 5.79 14.60
C LEU A 298 -19.81 7.32 14.59
N GLN A 299 -19.15 7.93 13.61
CA GLN A 299 -19.04 9.37 13.42
C GLN A 299 -19.98 9.83 12.30
N ASN A 300 -19.44 10.35 11.19
CA ASN A 300 -20.24 10.90 10.09
C ASN A 300 -20.80 9.80 9.16
N LEU A 301 -20.40 8.53 9.36
CA LEU A 301 -20.78 7.37 8.58
C LEU A 301 -20.35 7.45 7.11
N GLN A 302 -19.37 8.29 6.79
CA GLN A 302 -18.76 8.41 5.47
C GLN A 302 -17.42 7.69 5.48
N PHE A 303 -16.91 7.39 4.29
CA PHE A 303 -15.61 6.76 4.14
C PHE A 303 -14.63 7.78 3.57
N ASP A 304 -14.10 8.60 4.47
CA ASP A 304 -13.27 9.77 4.19
C ASP A 304 -11.83 9.32 3.93
N LEU A 305 -11.60 8.91 2.68
CA LEU A 305 -10.29 8.42 2.22
C LEU A 305 -9.17 9.48 2.35
N ASP A 306 -9.49 10.75 2.52
CA ASP A 306 -8.54 11.81 2.81
C ASP A 306 -8.13 11.91 4.28
N HIS A 307 -8.79 11.18 5.20
CA HIS A 307 -8.54 11.23 6.64
C HIS A 307 -8.35 9.84 7.29
N ILE A 308 -7.66 8.92 6.61
CA ILE A 308 -7.40 7.59 7.17
C ILE A 308 -6.33 7.68 8.27
N LYS A 309 -6.73 7.51 9.53
CA LYS A 309 -5.82 7.60 10.67
C LYS A 309 -4.88 6.40 10.81
N GLY A 310 -5.28 5.25 10.30
CA GLY A 310 -4.50 4.03 10.41
C GLY A 310 -5.14 2.86 9.70
N TYR A 311 -4.47 1.72 9.79
CA TYR A 311 -4.98 0.46 9.29
C TYR A 311 -4.68 -0.65 10.28
N SER A 312 -5.40 -1.75 10.15
CA SER A 312 -5.25 -2.91 11.02
C SER A 312 -5.47 -4.18 10.24
N LEU A 313 -4.84 -5.24 10.72
CA LEU A 313 -5.03 -6.58 10.25
C LEU A 313 -5.49 -7.45 11.40
N GLU A 314 -6.68 -8.01 11.25
CA GLU A 314 -7.21 -8.96 12.22
C GLU A 314 -7.13 -10.38 11.67
N VAL A 315 -6.45 -11.28 12.38
CA VAL A 315 -6.61 -12.73 12.16
C VAL A 315 -7.71 -13.21 13.10
N ASN A 316 -8.83 -13.68 12.55
CA ASN A 316 -10.00 -14.11 13.31
C ASN A 316 -10.19 -15.62 13.25
N GLY A 317 -10.46 -16.22 14.41
CA GLY A 317 -10.90 -17.60 14.55
C GLY A 317 -12.42 -17.69 14.48
N GLY A 318 -12.94 -18.46 13.52
CA GLY A 318 -14.38 -18.58 13.26
C GLY A 318 -15.16 -19.28 14.37
N GLN A 319 -16.47 -19.02 14.44
CA GLN A 319 -17.38 -19.53 15.49
C GLN A 319 -17.43 -21.07 15.59
N GLN A 320 -17.07 -21.76 14.53
CA GLN A 320 -17.11 -23.22 14.45
C GLN A 320 -15.94 -23.90 15.20
N LEU A 321 -14.99 -23.14 15.74
CA LEU A 321 -13.95 -23.66 16.64
C LEU A 321 -14.53 -24.14 17.98
N GLY A 322 -15.64 -23.52 18.42
CA GLY A 322 -16.18 -23.69 19.77
C GLY A 322 -15.35 -22.96 20.83
N PHE A 323 -15.99 -22.58 21.95
CA PHE A 323 -15.32 -21.86 23.04
C PHE A 323 -14.07 -22.61 23.54
N GLY A 324 -12.94 -21.90 23.62
CA GLY A 324 -11.62 -22.45 23.98
C GLY A 324 -10.94 -23.25 22.86
N GLY A 325 -11.58 -23.41 21.70
CA GLY A 325 -10.95 -23.95 20.50
C GLY A 325 -9.96 -22.96 19.91
N THR A 326 -8.89 -23.47 19.30
CA THR A 326 -7.82 -22.66 18.70
C THR A 326 -7.62 -22.98 17.23
N VAL A 327 -7.12 -22.00 16.47
CA VAL A 327 -6.58 -22.18 15.12
C VAL A 327 -5.23 -21.47 15.01
N SER A 328 -4.26 -22.10 14.36
CA SER A 328 -2.89 -21.59 14.24
C SER A 328 -2.37 -21.68 12.81
N GLY A 329 -1.42 -20.82 12.46
CA GLY A 329 -0.76 -20.81 11.14
C GLY A 329 0.36 -19.78 11.08
N VAL A 330 1.00 -19.69 9.91
CA VAL A 330 2.08 -18.73 9.65
C VAL A 330 1.90 -18.14 8.25
N PHE A 331 1.92 -16.82 8.17
CA PHE A 331 1.90 -16.10 6.91
C PHE A 331 2.68 -14.79 7.05
N SER A 332 3.21 -14.29 5.93
CA SER A 332 3.79 -12.95 5.86
C SER A 332 2.91 -12.03 5.02
N MET A 333 3.09 -10.73 5.22
CA MET A 333 2.49 -9.70 4.38
C MET A 333 3.51 -8.65 4.01
N ASP A 334 3.37 -8.16 2.79
CA ASP A 334 4.18 -7.10 2.22
C ASP A 334 3.32 -6.18 1.34
N ALA A 335 3.98 -5.24 0.66
CA ALA A 335 3.40 -4.46 -0.43
C ALA A 335 2.04 -3.79 -0.13
N LEU A 336 1.80 -3.33 1.12
CA LEU A 336 0.56 -2.61 1.44
C LEU A 336 0.60 -1.22 0.81
N GLN A 337 -0.23 -1.00 -0.21
CA GLN A 337 -0.21 0.20 -1.03
C GLN A 337 -1.61 0.65 -1.39
N ALA A 338 -1.89 1.95 -1.29
CA ALA A 338 -3.08 2.54 -1.90
C ALA A 338 -2.74 2.90 -3.36
N VAL A 339 -3.52 2.39 -4.31
CA VAL A 339 -3.21 2.44 -5.75
C VAL A 339 -4.40 2.93 -6.57
N GLN A 340 -4.12 3.60 -7.68
CA GLN A 340 -5.11 3.90 -8.70
C GLN A 340 -5.06 2.83 -9.79
N VAL A 341 -6.13 2.04 -9.94
CA VAL A 341 -6.22 1.05 -11.01
C VAL A 341 -6.84 1.72 -12.21
N MET A 342 -6.01 2.07 -13.19
CA MET A 342 -6.51 2.52 -14.48
C MET A 342 -7.08 1.32 -15.23
N GLN A 343 -8.40 1.31 -15.42
CA GLN A 343 -9.00 0.44 -16.44
C GLN A 343 -8.55 0.97 -17.80
N VAL A 344 -7.50 0.36 -18.35
CA VAL A 344 -7.23 0.48 -19.77
C VAL A 344 -8.39 -0.23 -20.45
N GLU A 345 -9.38 0.53 -20.91
CA GLU A 345 -10.27 0.05 -21.96
C GLU A 345 -9.34 -0.30 -23.11
N VAL A 346 -8.97 -1.58 -23.21
CA VAL A 346 -8.39 -2.09 -24.43
C VAL A 346 -9.54 -1.90 -25.41
N PRO A 347 -9.48 -0.90 -26.32
CA PRO A 347 -10.51 -0.79 -27.33
C PRO A 347 -10.61 -2.17 -27.95
N PRO A 348 -11.81 -2.72 -28.20
CA PRO A 348 -11.95 -4.06 -28.74
C PRO A 348 -10.96 -4.13 -29.88
N GLN A 349 -9.87 -4.86 -29.68
CA GLN A 349 -8.84 -4.91 -30.70
C GLN A 349 -9.63 -5.53 -31.84
N GLU A 350 -9.89 -4.75 -32.89
CA GLU A 350 -10.07 -5.34 -34.20
C GLU A 350 -8.88 -6.26 -34.27
N ARG A 351 -9.12 -7.57 -34.13
CA ARG A 351 -8.06 -8.58 -34.21
C ARG A 351 -7.63 -8.54 -35.65
N VAL A 352 -6.79 -7.57 -35.98
CA VAL A 352 -6.22 -7.38 -37.30
C VAL A 352 -5.36 -8.61 -37.49
N CYS A 353 -5.79 -9.48 -38.39
CA CYS A 353 -5.02 -10.59 -38.89
C CYS A 353 -3.70 -10.05 -39.46
N VAL A 354 -2.62 -10.05 -38.65
CA VAL A 354 -1.30 -9.63 -39.12
C VAL A 354 -0.71 -10.76 -39.94
N GLN A 355 -0.67 -10.58 -41.26
CA GLN A 355 0.12 -11.44 -42.14
C GLN A 355 1.56 -10.92 -42.12
N GLU A 356 2.47 -11.68 -41.51
CA GLU A 356 3.90 -11.35 -41.57
C GLU A 356 4.49 -11.76 -42.91
N GLU A 357 4.69 -10.80 -43.81
CA GLU A 357 5.38 -11.03 -45.08
C GLU A 357 6.84 -11.44 -44.82
N GLY A 358 7.23 -12.64 -45.26
CA GLY A 358 8.60 -13.15 -45.14
C GLY A 358 8.81 -14.20 -44.04
N LEU A 359 7.78 -14.54 -43.27
CA LEU A 359 7.85 -15.63 -42.30
C LEU A 359 7.86 -16.99 -43.02
N TYR A 360 9.03 -17.63 -43.11
CA TYR A 360 9.16 -18.99 -43.64
C TYR A 360 9.11 -20.00 -42.49
N LEU A 361 7.92 -20.55 -42.24
CA LEU A 361 7.75 -21.64 -41.28
C LEU A 361 8.34 -22.93 -41.87
N PHE A 362 9.40 -23.46 -41.26
CA PHE A 362 9.90 -24.79 -41.60
C PHE A 362 8.88 -25.83 -41.13
N GLU A 363 8.47 -26.73 -42.02
CA GLU A 363 7.44 -27.78 -41.80
C GLU A 363 7.66 -28.67 -40.56
N TRP A 364 8.82 -28.61 -39.91
CA TRP A 364 9.22 -29.49 -38.80
C TRP A 364 9.32 -28.77 -37.45
N ALA A 365 8.88 -27.51 -37.36
CA ALA A 365 8.84 -26.81 -36.08
C ALA A 365 7.77 -27.48 -35.17
N PRO A 366 8.15 -28.06 -34.02
CA PRO A 366 7.26 -28.90 -33.19
C PRO A 366 6.11 -28.13 -32.52
N HIS A 367 6.02 -26.82 -32.74
CA HIS A 367 5.07 -25.90 -32.11
C HIS A 367 3.97 -25.42 -33.07
N PHE A 368 3.94 -25.90 -34.32
CA PHE A 368 2.92 -25.52 -35.30
C PHE A 368 2.01 -26.71 -35.61
N THR A 369 0.70 -26.49 -35.54
CA THR A 369 -0.27 -27.49 -36.00
C THR A 369 -0.62 -27.17 -37.45
N ARG A 370 -0.09 -27.93 -38.38
CA ARG A 370 -0.50 -27.83 -39.79
C ARG A 370 -1.90 -28.39 -39.92
N ILE A 371 -2.82 -27.58 -40.43
CA ILE A 371 -4.15 -28.04 -40.82
C ILE A 371 -4.32 -27.84 -42.32
N GLU A 372 -4.28 -28.95 -43.07
CA GLU A 372 -4.45 -28.91 -44.52
C GLU A 372 -5.93 -28.79 -44.89
N PHE A 373 -6.32 -27.66 -45.46
CA PHE A 373 -7.58 -27.52 -46.17
C PHE A 373 -7.47 -26.50 -47.31
N LEU A 374 -8.19 -26.77 -48.41
CA LEU A 374 -8.30 -25.91 -49.59
C LEU A 374 -9.31 -24.78 -49.31
N ALA A 375 -8.92 -23.72 -48.60
CA ALA A 375 -9.75 -22.53 -48.47
C ALA A 375 -8.91 -21.27 -48.14
N ASN A 376 -9.29 -20.13 -48.74
CA ASN A 376 -8.69 -18.80 -48.50
C ASN A 376 -9.24 -18.14 -47.22
N ASP A 377 -9.45 -18.92 -46.15
CA ASP A 377 -10.20 -18.48 -44.95
C ASP A 377 -9.37 -18.56 -43.66
N CYS A 378 -8.04 -18.57 -43.81
CA CYS A 378 -7.11 -18.72 -42.69
C CYS A 378 -7.26 -17.68 -41.60
N CYS A 379 -7.49 -16.42 -41.99
CA CYS A 379 -7.69 -15.32 -41.06
C CYS A 379 -8.92 -15.55 -40.19
N ASN A 380 -10.06 -15.96 -40.77
CA ASN A 380 -11.28 -16.22 -39.99
C ASN A 380 -11.12 -17.46 -39.09
N LEU A 381 -10.43 -18.50 -39.57
CA LEU A 381 -10.13 -19.69 -38.76
C LEU A 381 -9.22 -19.36 -37.57
N CYS A 382 -8.19 -18.54 -37.77
CA CYS A 382 -7.34 -18.06 -36.67
C CYS A 382 -8.13 -17.12 -35.74
N HIS A 383 -9.02 -16.30 -36.29
CA HIS A 383 -9.87 -15.40 -35.51
C HIS A 383 -10.82 -16.16 -34.57
N ASP A 384 -11.42 -17.25 -35.06
CA ASP A 384 -12.35 -18.10 -34.33
C ASP A 384 -11.65 -19.02 -33.30
N ASP A 385 -10.35 -19.25 -33.43
CA ASP A 385 -9.54 -20.00 -32.45
C ASP A 385 -8.90 -19.05 -31.43
N PRO A 386 -9.38 -18.99 -30.17
CA PRO A 386 -8.83 -18.11 -29.15
C PRO A 386 -7.38 -18.44 -28.76
N LYS A 387 -6.84 -19.58 -29.20
CA LYS A 387 -5.44 -19.98 -28.99
C LYS A 387 -4.54 -19.65 -30.17
N CYS A 388 -5.08 -19.20 -31.31
CA CYS A 388 -4.28 -18.85 -32.47
C CYS A 388 -3.55 -17.53 -32.26
N LEU A 389 -2.23 -17.58 -32.40
CA LEU A 389 -1.34 -16.42 -32.30
C LEU A 389 -1.03 -15.84 -33.69
N LEU A 390 -0.77 -16.71 -34.65
CA LEU A 390 -0.33 -16.34 -36.01
C LEU A 390 -0.91 -17.32 -37.03
N TYR A 391 -1.12 -16.84 -38.25
CA TYR A 391 -1.43 -17.69 -39.40
C TYR A 391 -0.53 -17.38 -40.59
N LEU A 392 -0.33 -18.38 -41.45
CA LEU A 392 0.31 -18.22 -42.75
C LEU A 392 -0.58 -18.88 -43.80
N GLU A 393 -0.79 -18.19 -44.92
CA GLU A 393 -1.50 -18.72 -46.08
C GLU A 393 -0.60 -18.66 -47.31
N ASN A 394 -0.52 -19.75 -48.07
CA ASN A 394 0.24 -19.81 -49.33
C ASN A 394 -0.66 -19.95 -50.58
N GLY A 395 -1.96 -19.63 -50.43
CA GLY A 395 -2.99 -19.75 -51.47
C GLY A 395 -3.50 -21.18 -51.71
N ARG A 396 -2.96 -22.19 -51.02
CA ARG A 396 -3.46 -23.58 -51.05
C ARG A 396 -3.64 -24.16 -49.66
N ASP A 397 -2.69 -23.89 -48.78
CA ASP A 397 -2.58 -24.46 -47.45
C ASP A 397 -2.60 -23.34 -46.40
N CYS A 398 -3.17 -23.67 -45.23
CA CYS A 398 -3.25 -22.82 -44.07
C CYS A 398 -2.36 -23.34 -42.94
N PHE A 399 -1.60 -22.47 -42.30
CA PHE A 399 -0.78 -22.84 -41.15
C PHE A 399 -1.22 -21.97 -39.98
N LEU A 400 -1.60 -22.60 -38.85
CA LEU A 400 -1.96 -21.90 -37.62
C LEU A 400 -0.91 -22.21 -36.54
N ALA A 401 -0.47 -21.17 -35.86
CA ALA A 401 0.41 -21.27 -34.70
C ALA A 401 -0.44 -21.04 -33.44
N ASN A 402 -0.59 -22.06 -32.60
CA ASN A 402 -1.39 -21.94 -31.37
C ASN A 402 -0.47 -21.85 -30.16
N GLY A 403 -0.72 -20.87 -29.29
CA GLY A 403 -0.11 -20.80 -27.97
C GLY A 403 -0.70 -21.89 -27.08
N GLY A 404 -0.03 -23.03 -26.98
CA GLY A 404 -0.39 -24.06 -25.99
C GLY A 404 -0.24 -23.53 -24.57
N GLU A 405 -0.96 -24.15 -23.62
CA GLU A 405 -1.09 -23.80 -22.18
C GLU A 405 0.21 -23.94 -21.34
N ALA A 406 1.38 -23.71 -21.92
CA ALA A 406 2.62 -23.58 -21.17
C ALA A 406 3.17 -22.17 -21.44
N GLY A 407 3.18 -21.33 -20.42
CA GLY A 407 3.77 -20.00 -20.50
C GLY A 407 5.20 -20.10 -21.00
N TYR A 408 5.50 -19.39 -22.09
CA TYR A 408 6.86 -19.21 -22.58
C TYR A 408 7.02 -17.78 -23.11
N GLU A 409 8.13 -17.18 -22.71
CA GLU A 409 8.72 -15.99 -23.32
C GLU A 409 9.16 -16.31 -24.75
N VAL A 410 8.87 -15.38 -25.67
CA VAL A 410 9.37 -15.43 -27.04
C VAL A 410 10.82 -14.96 -27.01
N ASP A 411 11.76 -15.89 -27.14
CA ASP A 411 13.17 -15.55 -27.34
C ASP A 411 13.38 -15.11 -28.80
N GLU A 412 13.54 -13.80 -29.02
CA GLU A 412 13.81 -13.20 -30.33
C GLU A 412 15.08 -13.74 -31.01
N ALA A 413 15.95 -14.45 -30.27
CA ALA A 413 17.21 -14.98 -30.80
C ALA A 413 17.06 -16.17 -31.77
N ALA A 414 15.88 -16.76 -31.91
CA ALA A 414 15.63 -17.90 -32.81
C ALA A 414 15.27 -17.51 -34.26
N PHE A 415 15.21 -16.21 -34.58
CA PHE A 415 14.63 -15.70 -35.83
C PHE A 415 15.61 -15.14 -36.88
N PHE A 416 16.91 -15.44 -36.79
CA PHE A 416 17.88 -15.14 -37.87
C PHE A 416 18.52 -16.37 -38.50
#